data_AF-A0A8T4TA58-F1
#
_entry.id   AF-A0A8T4TA58-F1
#
_cell.length_a   1.000
_cell.length_b   1.000
_cell.length_c   1.000
_cell.angle_alpha   90.00
_cell.angle_beta   90.00
_cell.angle_gamma   90.00
#
_symmetry.space_group_name_H-M   'P 1'
#
loop_
_entity.id
_entity.type
_entity.pdbx_description
1 polymer ?
#
loop_
_entity_poly.entity_id
_entity_poly.type
_entity_poly.pdbx_seq_one_letter_code
_entity_poly.pdbx_strand_id
1 'polypeptide(L)'
;MIVCVVWNQWEVVGSGNARYGEALVALRGLCAGDDGLHPFVQGLARPLTFKETIQARINQFEREGAASLWERWLDTSSAIVYQKDTTKFRLVVPCSDALLNDVPESFRNFFLPVNYDDFTSFVELDVQDRVDLYNRPLTPDQVLKHKGWLAVVEGDKKLLKRYSDIVFGQIQGGVAMAFWTVPRQDAQGRWVCPAQSQLRPLCANNVRYDCGCIGYRILYNSARFARVRPL
;
A
#
# COMPACT_ATOMS: atom_id res chain seq x y z
N MET A 1 -11.22 -9.13 24.71
CA MET A 1 -9.86 -9.35 25.22
C MET A 1 -9.01 -8.20 24.73
N ILE A 2 -8.65 -7.27 25.59
CA ILE A 2 -7.82 -6.11 25.23
C ILE A 2 -6.39 -6.63 25.19
N VAL A 3 -5.84 -6.80 23.99
CA VAL A 3 -4.42 -7.15 23.83
C VAL A 3 -3.63 -5.91 24.26
N CYS A 4 -2.89 -6.05 25.35
CA CYS A 4 -1.91 -5.07 25.83
C CYS A 4 -1.04 -4.58 24.67
N VAL A 5 -0.75 -3.28 24.68
CA VAL A 5 0.17 -2.62 23.75
C VAL A 5 1.54 -3.29 23.88
N VAL A 6 1.84 -4.23 22.99
CA VAL A 6 3.20 -4.75 22.83
C VAL A 6 3.99 -3.69 22.08
N TRP A 7 5.02 -3.17 22.72
CA TRP A 7 5.92 -2.17 22.18
C TRP A 7 6.76 -2.80 21.07
N ASN A 8 6.32 -2.69 19.82
CA ASN A 8 7.01 -3.28 18.68
C ASN A 8 8.06 -2.33 18.11
N GLN A 9 9.25 -2.84 17.76
CA GLN A 9 10.18 -2.14 16.86
C GLN A 9 9.84 -2.49 15.40
N TRP A 10 10.28 -1.64 14.48
CA TRP A 10 10.05 -1.82 13.06
C TRP A 10 11.33 -1.70 12.27
N GLU A 11 11.50 -2.56 11.28
CA GLU A 11 12.56 -2.45 10.30
C GLU A 11 12.03 -2.52 8.87
N VAL A 12 12.89 -2.17 7.92
CA VAL A 12 12.62 -2.33 6.49
C VAL A 12 13.34 -3.56 5.98
N VAL A 13 12.57 -4.51 5.44
CA VAL A 13 13.07 -5.70 4.75
C VAL A 13 13.01 -5.47 3.25
N GLY A 14 14.06 -5.86 2.53
CA GLY A 14 14.21 -5.61 1.10
C GLY A 14 15.18 -4.47 0.81
N SER A 15 15.95 -4.60 -0.27
CA SER A 15 16.96 -3.62 -0.68
C SER A 15 16.42 -2.72 -1.80
N GLY A 16 17.13 -1.63 -2.09
CA GLY A 16 16.84 -0.77 -3.25
C GLY A 16 16.85 -1.49 -4.60
N ASN A 17 17.26 -2.76 -4.67
CA ASN A 17 17.27 -3.56 -5.90
C ASN A 17 16.46 -4.87 -5.78
N ALA A 18 15.86 -5.15 -4.62
CA ALA A 18 15.11 -6.38 -4.40
C ALA A 18 13.79 -6.34 -5.15
N ARG A 19 13.41 -7.45 -5.78
CA ARG A 19 12.11 -7.60 -6.44
C ARG A 19 11.08 -8.09 -5.43
N TYR A 20 9.78 -7.99 -5.74
CA TYR A 20 8.72 -8.31 -4.78
C TYR A 20 8.83 -9.75 -4.23
N GLY A 21 8.99 -10.75 -5.11
CA GLY A 21 9.17 -12.14 -4.70
C GLY A 21 10.43 -12.37 -3.85
N GLU A 22 11.55 -11.73 -4.20
CA GLU A 22 12.81 -11.81 -3.44
C GLU A 22 12.65 -11.21 -2.04
N ALA A 23 12.02 -10.03 -1.94
CA ALA A 23 11.73 -9.40 -0.66
C ALA A 23 10.78 -10.25 0.20
N LEU A 24 9.85 -11.00 -0.44
CA LEU A 24 8.88 -11.83 0.26
C LEU A 24 9.55 -13.08 0.86
N VAL A 25 10.46 -13.71 0.11
CA VAL A 25 11.30 -14.81 0.62
C VAL A 25 12.18 -14.32 1.78
N ALA A 26 12.81 -13.15 1.64
CA ALA A 26 13.63 -12.56 2.69
C ALA A 26 12.82 -12.29 3.98
N LEU A 27 11.62 -11.72 3.86
CA LEU A 27 10.71 -11.50 4.99
C LEU A 27 10.38 -12.81 5.70
N ARG A 28 10.01 -13.85 4.94
CA ARG A 28 9.66 -15.17 5.48
C ARG A 28 10.83 -15.81 6.22
N GLY A 29 12.04 -15.75 5.66
CA GLY A 29 13.25 -16.26 6.32
C GLY A 29 13.56 -15.56 7.64
N LEU A 30 13.38 -14.23 7.67
CA LEU A 30 13.59 -13.44 8.89
C LEU A 30 12.56 -13.71 9.99
N CYS A 31 11.33 -14.05 9.62
CA CYS A 31 10.24 -14.33 10.55
C CYS A 31 10.09 -15.82 10.90
N ALA A 32 10.88 -16.72 10.33
CA ALA A 32 10.78 -18.17 10.56
C ALA A 32 11.06 -18.61 12.01
N GLY A 33 11.53 -17.71 12.86
CA GLY A 33 11.74 -17.92 14.29
C GLY A 33 11.34 -16.73 15.16
N ASP A 34 10.52 -15.80 14.64
CA ASP A 34 9.95 -14.74 15.48
C ASP A 34 8.83 -15.34 16.37
N ASP A 35 8.73 -14.89 17.63
CA ASP A 35 7.76 -15.35 18.65
C ASP A 35 6.29 -15.00 18.34
N GLY A 36 5.91 -14.92 17.06
CA GLY A 36 4.54 -14.61 16.61
C GLY A 36 4.19 -13.12 16.59
N LEU A 37 5.16 -12.21 16.72
CA LEU A 37 4.91 -10.77 16.68
C LEU A 37 4.56 -10.24 15.28
N HIS A 38 5.11 -10.85 14.23
CA HIS A 38 4.80 -10.49 12.85
C HIS A 38 3.49 -11.18 12.39
N PRO A 39 2.67 -10.57 11.52
CA PRO A 39 1.47 -11.23 11.01
C PRO A 39 1.78 -12.38 10.05
N PHE A 40 1.00 -13.46 10.18
CA PHE A 40 1.08 -14.66 9.34
C PHE A 40 -0.27 -14.92 8.65
N VAL A 41 -0.22 -15.53 7.46
CA VAL A 41 -1.37 -16.12 6.76
C VAL A 41 -0.99 -17.53 6.34
N GLN A 42 -1.82 -18.52 6.68
CA GLN A 42 -1.57 -19.94 6.38
C GLN A 42 -0.16 -20.42 6.83
N GLY A 43 0.31 -19.93 7.99
CA GLY A 43 1.63 -20.29 8.53
C GLY A 43 2.81 -19.59 7.86
N LEU A 44 2.59 -18.72 6.89
CA LEU A 44 3.64 -17.93 6.24
C LEU A 44 3.59 -16.47 6.71
N ALA A 45 4.75 -15.91 7.05
CA ALA A 45 4.86 -14.47 7.30
C ALA A 45 4.41 -13.70 6.06
N ARG A 46 3.59 -12.67 6.28
CA ARG A 46 3.09 -11.81 5.20
C ARG A 46 3.53 -10.36 5.43
N PRO A 47 3.76 -9.58 4.37
CA PRO A 47 3.87 -8.14 4.51
C PRO A 47 2.67 -7.57 5.27
N LEU A 48 2.89 -6.46 5.97
CA LEU A 48 1.79 -5.71 6.56
C LEU A 48 0.77 -5.30 5.48
N THR A 49 -0.50 -5.22 5.85
CA THR A 49 -1.52 -4.61 5.01
C THR A 49 -1.25 -3.11 4.87
N PHE A 50 -1.95 -2.43 3.97
CA PHE A 50 -1.84 -0.97 3.86
C PHE A 50 -2.26 -0.26 5.15
N LYS A 51 -3.36 -0.71 5.76
CA LYS A 51 -3.83 -0.24 7.06
C LYS A 51 -2.79 -0.44 8.17
N GLU A 52 -2.25 -1.65 8.30
CA GLU A 52 -1.21 -1.98 9.29
C GLU A 52 0.07 -1.17 9.08
N THR A 53 0.44 -0.92 7.83
CA THR A 53 1.60 -0.07 7.48
C THR A 53 1.42 1.37 7.94
N ILE A 54 0.22 1.94 7.74
CA ILE A 54 -0.12 3.28 8.25
C ILE A 54 -0.10 3.30 9.78
N GLN A 55 -0.66 2.28 10.43
CA GLN A 55 -0.64 2.16 11.88
C GLN A 55 0.80 2.08 12.42
N ALA A 56 1.66 1.26 11.80
CA ALA A 56 3.08 1.13 12.16
C ALA A 56 3.80 2.48 12.06
N ARG A 57 3.56 3.21 10.98
CA ARG A 57 4.08 4.56 10.77
C ARG A 57 3.65 5.52 11.87
N ILE A 58 2.34 5.60 12.17
CA ILE A 58 1.82 6.49 13.22
C ILE A 58 2.46 6.15 14.56
N ASN A 59 2.46 4.87 14.93
CA ASN A 59 3.01 4.41 16.20
C ASN A 59 4.50 4.77 16.33
N GLN A 60 5.27 4.60 15.25
CA GLN A 60 6.67 5.00 15.24
C GLN A 60 6.83 6.51 15.35
N PHE A 61 6.04 7.27 14.59
CA PHE A 61 6.08 8.74 14.61
C PHE A 61 5.77 9.30 15.99
N GLU A 62 4.76 8.77 16.67
CA GLU A 62 4.37 9.23 18.00
C GLU A 62 5.41 8.89 19.08
N ARG A 63 6.20 7.83 18.88
CA ARG A 63 7.27 7.43 19.80
C ARG A 63 8.57 8.19 19.56
N GLU A 64 8.95 8.38 18.30
CA GLU A 64 10.32 8.77 17.90
C GLU A 64 10.37 10.03 17.01
N GLY A 65 9.24 10.55 16.56
CA GLY A 65 9.17 11.55 15.48
C GLY A 65 9.31 10.92 14.08
N ALA A 66 9.56 11.74 13.06
CA ALA A 66 9.71 11.27 11.67
C ALA A 66 10.95 10.36 11.51
N ALA A 67 10.76 9.06 11.73
CA ALA A 67 11.80 8.04 11.71
C ALA A 67 11.73 7.14 10.45
N SER A 68 12.45 6.02 10.50
CA SER A 68 12.80 5.15 9.36
C SER A 68 11.64 4.68 8.49
N LEU A 69 10.45 4.38 9.02
CA LEU A 69 9.30 3.96 8.20
C LEU A 69 8.64 5.13 7.45
N TRP A 70 8.73 6.34 7.99
CA TRP A 70 8.10 7.54 7.44
C TRP A 70 8.88 8.06 6.22
N GLU A 71 10.20 7.86 6.20
CA GLU A 71 11.11 8.26 5.13
C GLU A 71 11.27 7.21 4.01
N ARG A 72 10.60 6.06 4.11
CA ARG A 72 10.72 4.95 3.15
C ARG A 72 9.38 4.65 2.52
N TRP A 73 9.38 4.39 1.21
CA TRP A 73 8.22 3.73 0.60
C TRP A 73 8.18 2.27 1.07
N LEU A 74 6.97 1.74 1.25
CA LEU A 74 6.73 0.41 1.76
C LEU A 74 5.64 -0.24 0.92
N ASP A 75 5.97 -1.33 0.24
CA ASP A 75 5.00 -2.23 -0.36
C ASP A 75 4.22 -2.95 0.74
N THR A 76 2.99 -3.36 0.43
CA THR A 76 2.07 -3.98 1.38
C THR A 76 1.51 -5.26 0.80
N SER A 77 0.87 -6.07 1.64
CA SER A 77 0.13 -7.25 1.17
C SER A 77 -1.23 -6.92 0.58
N SER A 78 -1.65 -5.65 0.61
CA SER A 78 -2.85 -5.17 -0.06
C SER A 78 -2.56 -4.90 -1.55
N ALA A 79 -3.55 -5.08 -2.41
CA ALA A 79 -3.36 -4.94 -3.85
C ALA A 79 -4.40 -4.04 -4.51
N ILE A 80 -4.11 -3.66 -5.75
CA ILE A 80 -5.04 -3.02 -6.67
C ILE A 80 -5.10 -3.85 -7.95
N VAL A 81 -6.32 -4.10 -8.40
CA VAL A 81 -6.59 -4.85 -9.63
C VAL A 81 -7.23 -3.91 -10.62
N TYR A 82 -6.62 -3.77 -11.79
CA TYR A 82 -7.14 -2.94 -12.86
C TYR A 82 -7.81 -3.77 -13.93
N GLN A 83 -8.90 -3.27 -14.48
CA GLN A 83 -9.55 -3.86 -15.63
C GLN A 83 -8.86 -3.39 -16.91
N LYS A 84 -8.71 -4.32 -17.88
CA LYS A 84 -8.22 -4.01 -19.22
C LYS A 84 -9.05 -2.91 -19.89
N ASP A 85 -8.38 -1.97 -20.54
CA ASP A 85 -8.96 -0.92 -21.39
C ASP A 85 -10.02 -0.04 -20.72
N THR A 86 -10.05 0.02 -19.38
CA THR A 86 -10.96 0.91 -18.64
C THR A 86 -10.24 1.72 -17.57
N THR A 87 -10.96 2.66 -16.96
CA THR A 87 -10.52 3.45 -15.80
C THR A 87 -10.92 2.83 -14.46
N LYS A 88 -11.50 1.63 -14.50
CA LYS A 88 -12.02 0.94 -13.32
C LYS A 88 -10.95 0.08 -12.66
N PHE A 89 -11.05 -0.02 -11.35
CA PHE A 89 -10.19 -0.86 -10.54
C PHE A 89 -10.88 -1.32 -9.27
N ARG A 90 -10.35 -2.40 -8.67
CA ARG A 90 -10.77 -2.91 -7.37
C ARG A 90 -9.61 -2.88 -6.40
N LEU A 91 -9.90 -2.59 -5.13
CA LEU A 91 -8.94 -2.63 -4.05
C LEU A 91 -9.07 -3.96 -3.31
N VAL A 92 -8.00 -4.77 -3.36
CA VAL A 92 -7.93 -6.07 -2.70
C VAL A 92 -7.37 -5.85 -1.30
N VAL A 93 -8.29 -5.69 -0.37
CA VAL A 93 -8.02 -5.47 1.06
C VAL A 93 -8.79 -6.50 1.89
N PRO A 94 -8.26 -6.94 3.05
CA PRO A 94 -7.01 -6.48 3.66
C PRO A 94 -5.75 -7.00 2.94
N CYS A 95 -5.81 -8.17 2.34
CA CYS A 95 -4.65 -8.91 1.81
C CYS A 95 -4.98 -9.59 0.48
N SER A 96 -4.00 -9.70 -0.42
CA SER A 96 -4.10 -10.41 -1.69
C SER A 96 -3.38 -11.74 -1.66
N ASP A 97 -4.12 -12.84 -1.75
CA ASP A 97 -3.56 -14.19 -1.82
C ASP A 97 -2.63 -14.34 -3.04
N ALA A 98 -2.99 -13.74 -4.18
CA ALA A 98 -2.16 -13.76 -5.38
C ALA A 98 -0.79 -13.09 -5.18
N LEU A 99 -0.71 -11.98 -4.43
CA LEU A 99 0.58 -11.37 -4.08
C LEU A 99 1.42 -12.26 -3.16
N LEU A 100 0.77 -13.03 -2.28
CA LEU A 100 1.46 -13.87 -1.30
C LEU A 100 1.93 -15.19 -1.92
N ASN A 101 1.12 -15.79 -2.78
CA ASN A 101 1.29 -17.19 -3.19
C ASN A 101 1.74 -17.31 -4.65
N ASP A 102 1.37 -16.36 -5.51
CA ASP A 102 1.55 -16.50 -6.96
C ASP A 102 2.73 -15.69 -7.51
N VAL A 103 3.40 -14.88 -6.67
CA VAL A 103 4.62 -14.15 -7.05
C VAL A 103 5.85 -15.00 -6.70
N PRO A 104 6.46 -15.74 -7.64
CA PRO A 104 7.67 -16.49 -7.37
C PRO A 104 8.84 -15.53 -7.06
N GLU A 105 9.86 -16.02 -6.35
CA GLU A 105 11.08 -15.28 -6.07
C GLU A 105 11.73 -14.71 -7.35
N SER A 106 11.70 -15.51 -8.41
CA SER A 106 12.26 -15.16 -9.71
C SER A 106 11.37 -14.24 -10.57
N PHE A 107 10.22 -13.75 -10.07
CA PHE A 107 9.30 -12.94 -10.85
C PHE A 107 9.92 -11.62 -11.33
N ARG A 108 9.81 -11.30 -12.63
CA ARG A 108 10.43 -10.11 -13.27
C ARG A 108 9.46 -9.21 -14.04
N ASN A 109 8.15 -9.39 -13.91
CA ASN A 109 7.17 -8.62 -14.68
C ASN A 109 6.64 -7.40 -13.93
N PHE A 110 6.02 -6.49 -14.68
CA PHE A 110 5.47 -5.25 -14.16
C PHE A 110 4.30 -5.48 -13.19
N PHE A 111 3.56 -6.57 -13.38
CA PHE A 111 2.30 -6.88 -12.71
C PHE A 111 1.98 -8.37 -12.90
N LEU A 112 1.05 -8.89 -12.11
CA LEU A 112 0.47 -10.22 -12.32
C LEU A 112 -0.73 -10.11 -13.27
N PRO A 113 -0.76 -10.84 -14.40
CA PRO A 113 -1.96 -10.92 -15.22
C PRO A 113 -3.03 -11.70 -14.45
N VAL A 114 -4.25 -11.17 -14.42
CA VAL A 114 -5.38 -11.77 -13.69
C VAL A 114 -6.67 -11.60 -14.46
N ASN A 115 -7.68 -12.39 -14.13
CA ASN A 115 -9.05 -12.10 -14.54
C ASN A 115 -9.67 -11.09 -13.56
N TYR A 116 -10.17 -9.97 -14.09
CA TYR A 116 -10.74 -8.89 -13.26
C TYR A 116 -12.00 -9.36 -12.51
N ASP A 117 -12.80 -10.23 -13.13
CA ASP A 117 -14.10 -10.66 -12.61
C ASP A 117 -13.99 -11.61 -11.41
N ASP A 118 -12.81 -12.18 -11.17
CA ASP A 118 -12.53 -12.98 -9.97
C ASP A 118 -12.53 -12.13 -8.69
N PHE A 119 -12.49 -10.80 -8.82
CA PHE A 119 -12.40 -9.84 -7.72
C PHE A 119 -13.72 -9.11 -7.42
N THR A 120 -14.86 -9.63 -7.87
CA THR A 120 -16.18 -8.98 -7.71
C THR A 120 -16.64 -8.75 -6.27
N SER A 121 -16.06 -9.46 -5.30
CA SER A 121 -16.31 -9.25 -3.87
C SER A 121 -15.67 -7.98 -3.30
N PHE A 122 -14.74 -7.35 -4.04
CA PHE A 122 -14.03 -6.15 -3.62
C PHE A 122 -14.67 -4.88 -4.19
N VAL A 123 -14.46 -3.76 -3.50
CA VAL A 123 -14.99 -2.45 -3.90
C VAL A 123 -14.45 -2.05 -5.27
N GLU A 124 -15.35 -1.85 -6.23
CA GLU A 124 -15.03 -1.25 -7.53
C GLU A 124 -15.06 0.27 -7.44
N LEU A 125 -14.02 0.89 -7.98
CA LEU A 125 -13.81 2.33 -8.06
C LEU A 125 -13.47 2.72 -9.49
N ASP A 126 -13.66 3.99 -9.80
CA ASP A 126 -13.38 4.55 -11.12
C ASP A 126 -12.57 5.84 -10.98
N VAL A 127 -11.47 5.95 -11.71
CA VAL A 127 -10.63 7.15 -11.73
C VAL A 127 -11.39 8.36 -12.30
N GLN A 128 -12.48 8.13 -13.03
CA GLN A 128 -13.37 9.17 -13.57
C GLN A 128 -14.42 9.70 -12.58
N ASP A 129 -14.45 9.21 -11.34
CA ASP A 129 -15.35 9.73 -10.31
C ASP A 129 -15.14 11.26 -10.15
N ARG A 130 -16.23 12.03 -10.20
CA ARG A 130 -16.18 13.50 -10.11
C ARG A 130 -16.01 14.01 -8.68
N VAL A 131 -16.28 13.17 -7.70
CA VAL A 131 -16.15 13.47 -6.26
C VAL A 131 -14.75 13.09 -5.77
N ASP A 132 -14.23 11.94 -6.21
CA ASP A 132 -12.95 11.40 -5.78
C ASP A 132 -11.82 11.76 -6.75
N LEU A 133 -10.88 12.61 -6.29
CA LEU A 133 -9.77 13.09 -7.10
C LEU A 133 -8.58 12.13 -7.08
N TYR A 134 -8.46 11.28 -8.10
CA TYR A 134 -7.30 10.42 -8.29
C TYR A 134 -6.14 11.12 -9.02
N ASN A 135 -4.93 10.56 -8.85
CA ASN A 135 -3.70 10.98 -9.53
C ASN A 135 -3.33 12.46 -9.35
N ARG A 136 -3.64 13.03 -8.18
CA ARG A 136 -3.24 14.39 -7.81
C ARG A 136 -3.18 14.55 -6.30
N PRO A 137 -2.40 15.51 -5.77
CA PRO A 137 -2.43 15.89 -4.36
C PRO A 137 -3.84 16.33 -3.91
N LEU A 138 -4.17 16.00 -2.66
CA LEU A 138 -5.46 16.22 -2.01
C LEU A 138 -5.33 17.17 -0.83
N THR A 139 -6.37 17.92 -0.49
CA THR A 139 -6.47 18.62 0.80
C THR A 139 -6.80 17.63 1.93
N PRO A 140 -6.61 18.00 3.22
CA PRO A 140 -6.99 17.14 4.35
C PRO A 140 -8.45 16.67 4.28
N ASP A 141 -9.38 17.59 3.98
CA ASP A 141 -10.80 17.28 3.87
C ASP A 141 -11.12 16.33 2.71
N GLN A 142 -10.39 16.44 1.60
CA GLN A 142 -10.52 15.53 0.47
C GLN A 142 -10.03 14.13 0.85
N VAL A 143 -8.87 14.00 1.51
CA VAL A 143 -8.34 12.70 1.97
C VAL A 143 -9.37 11.95 2.81
N LEU A 144 -10.00 12.63 3.77
CA LEU A 144 -10.93 12.00 4.72
C LEU A 144 -12.25 11.53 4.09
N LYS A 145 -12.57 12.03 2.91
CA LYS A 145 -13.78 11.67 2.14
C LYS A 145 -13.45 10.78 0.94
N HIS A 146 -12.18 10.65 0.58
CA HIS A 146 -11.73 9.96 -0.63
C HIS A 146 -11.98 8.45 -0.53
N LYS A 147 -12.84 7.90 -1.39
CA LYS A 147 -13.26 6.49 -1.38
C LYS A 147 -12.08 5.54 -1.47
N GLY A 148 -11.08 5.85 -2.30
CA GLY A 148 -9.87 5.05 -2.40
C GLY A 148 -9.09 4.99 -1.07
N TRP A 149 -8.97 6.11 -0.37
CA TRP A 149 -8.24 6.16 0.90
C TRP A 149 -9.00 5.42 2.00
N LEU A 150 -10.31 5.65 2.09
CA LEU A 150 -11.18 4.95 3.01
C LEU A 150 -11.15 3.44 2.78
N ALA A 151 -11.15 2.99 1.52
CA ALA A 151 -11.08 1.57 1.21
C ALA A 151 -9.74 0.94 1.62
N VAL A 152 -8.59 1.58 1.35
CA VAL A 152 -7.27 1.02 1.73
C VAL A 152 -6.99 1.03 3.23
N VAL A 153 -7.72 1.85 4.00
CA VAL A 153 -7.71 1.78 5.48
C VAL A 153 -8.92 1.02 6.05
N GLU A 154 -9.64 0.27 5.21
CA GLU A 154 -10.76 -0.60 5.61
C GLU A 154 -11.86 0.17 6.37
N GLY A 155 -12.16 1.38 5.93
CA GLY A 155 -13.16 2.27 6.51
C GLY A 155 -12.75 2.98 7.80
N ASP A 156 -11.50 2.80 8.27
CA ASP A 156 -11.02 3.36 9.53
C ASP A 156 -10.74 4.86 9.44
N LYS A 157 -11.81 5.66 9.57
CA LYS A 157 -11.74 7.12 9.50
C LYS A 157 -10.85 7.73 10.58
N LYS A 158 -10.77 7.12 11.77
CA LYS A 158 -9.95 7.64 12.87
C LYS A 158 -8.47 7.48 12.54
N LEU A 159 -8.08 6.30 12.05
CA LEU A 159 -6.73 6.03 11.58
C LEU A 159 -6.34 6.98 10.44
N LEU A 160 -7.20 7.09 9.41
CA LEU A 160 -6.93 7.96 8.27
C LEU A 160 -6.81 9.43 8.67
N LYS A 161 -7.68 9.90 9.59
CA LYS A 161 -7.58 11.25 10.14
C LYS A 161 -6.24 11.46 10.83
N ARG A 162 -5.85 10.55 11.72
CA ARG A 162 -4.58 10.68 12.45
C ARG A 162 -3.39 10.68 11.50
N TYR A 163 -3.40 9.79 10.50
CA TYR A 163 -2.35 9.76 9.48
C TYR A 163 -2.28 11.08 8.72
N SER A 164 -3.42 11.58 8.25
CA SER A 164 -3.55 12.86 7.55
C SER A 164 -3.04 14.01 8.40
N ASP A 165 -3.49 14.14 9.66
CA ASP A 165 -3.06 15.22 10.56
C ASP A 165 -1.52 15.25 10.70
N ILE A 166 -0.88 14.08 10.81
CA ILE A 166 0.59 13.99 10.88
C ILE A 166 1.21 14.40 9.55
N VAL A 167 0.78 13.84 8.42
CA VAL A 167 1.35 14.17 7.10
C VAL A 167 1.28 15.66 6.83
N PHE A 168 0.10 16.28 7.00
CA PHE A 168 -0.08 17.72 6.77
C PHE A 168 0.65 18.59 7.79
N GLY A 169 0.99 18.06 8.97
CA GLY A 169 1.89 18.73 9.91
C GLY A 169 3.37 18.67 9.53
N GLN A 170 3.75 17.81 8.57
CA GLN A 170 5.15 17.62 8.15
C GLN A 170 5.48 18.28 6.80
N ILE A 171 4.48 18.62 5.99
CA ILE A 171 4.66 19.15 4.64
C ILE A 171 4.21 20.61 4.55
N GLN A 172 4.74 21.32 3.56
CA GLN A 172 4.31 22.67 3.22
C GLN A 172 3.43 22.63 1.95
N GLY A 173 2.45 23.53 1.83
CA GLY A 173 1.67 23.70 0.59
C GLY A 173 0.20 23.26 0.63
N GLY A 174 -0.27 22.68 1.75
CA GLY A 174 -1.70 22.45 1.99
C GLY A 174 -2.37 21.34 1.17
N VAL A 175 -1.65 20.68 0.27
CA VAL A 175 -2.11 19.50 -0.50
C VAL A 175 -1.07 18.38 -0.47
N ALA A 176 -1.51 17.12 -0.37
CA ALA A 176 -0.67 15.91 -0.28
C ALA A 176 -1.46 14.62 -0.42
N MET A 177 -0.85 13.47 -0.08
CA MET A 177 -1.55 12.19 0.05
C MET A 177 -2.36 11.82 -1.19
N ALA A 178 -1.76 12.02 -2.36
CA ALA A 178 -2.37 11.61 -3.61
C ALA A 178 -2.64 10.09 -3.61
N PHE A 179 -3.75 9.69 -4.25
CA PHE A 179 -4.05 8.29 -4.53
C PHE A 179 -3.71 8.02 -5.99
N TRP A 180 -2.55 7.42 -6.23
CA TRP A 180 -2.03 7.20 -7.57
C TRP A 180 -2.45 5.86 -8.13
N THR A 181 -2.93 5.86 -9.37
CA THR A 181 -3.43 4.69 -10.09
C THR A 181 -2.76 4.56 -11.46
N VAL A 182 -2.93 3.41 -12.13
CA VAL A 182 -2.42 3.21 -13.49
C VAL A 182 -3.18 4.04 -14.53
N PRO A 183 -4.53 3.98 -14.58
CA PRO A 183 -5.30 4.81 -15.49
C PRO A 183 -5.05 6.29 -15.19
N ARG A 184 -4.58 7.04 -16.18
CA ARG A 184 -4.28 8.47 -16.05
C ARG A 184 -4.46 9.17 -17.40
N GLN A 185 -4.60 10.48 -17.37
CA GLN A 185 -4.63 11.28 -18.59
C GLN A 185 -3.20 11.57 -19.09
N ASP A 186 -2.99 11.50 -20.40
CA ASP A 186 -1.78 12.00 -21.06
C ASP A 186 -1.78 13.53 -21.18
N ALA A 187 -0.75 14.10 -21.79
CA ALA A 187 -0.62 15.55 -21.99
C ALA A 187 -1.73 16.16 -22.87
N GLN A 188 -2.49 15.33 -23.58
CA GLN A 188 -3.61 15.73 -24.43
C GLN A 188 -4.97 15.44 -23.76
N GLY A 189 -4.98 15.03 -22.50
CA GLY A 189 -6.20 14.72 -21.75
C GLY A 189 -6.82 13.36 -22.09
N ARG A 190 -6.15 12.51 -22.87
CA ARG A 190 -6.66 11.17 -23.24
C ARG A 190 -6.32 10.16 -22.16
N TRP A 191 -7.25 9.24 -21.89
CA TRP A 191 -7.03 8.17 -20.93
C TRP A 191 -6.02 7.14 -21.46
N VAL A 192 -4.99 6.90 -20.66
CA VAL A 192 -4.03 5.80 -20.82
C VAL A 192 -4.41 4.70 -19.85
N CYS A 193 -5.09 3.67 -20.35
CA CYS A 193 -5.57 2.53 -19.58
C CYS A 193 -4.60 1.33 -19.69
N PRO A 194 -4.67 0.36 -18.76
CA PRO A 194 -3.92 -0.89 -18.89
C PRO A 194 -4.36 -1.70 -20.11
N ALA A 195 -3.42 -2.14 -20.94
CA ALA A 195 -3.71 -2.98 -22.12
C ALA A 195 -4.14 -4.43 -21.76
N GLN A 196 -4.00 -4.83 -20.50
CA GLN A 196 -4.51 -6.09 -19.97
C GLN A 196 -4.88 -5.94 -18.49
N SER A 197 -5.80 -6.79 -18.02
CA SER A 197 -6.18 -6.83 -16.61
C SER A 197 -5.00 -7.27 -15.78
N GLN A 198 -4.75 -6.55 -14.69
CA GLN A 198 -3.48 -6.64 -13.97
C GLN A 198 -3.65 -6.38 -12.49
N LEU A 199 -2.97 -7.19 -11.68
CA LEU A 199 -2.84 -7.03 -10.25
C LEU A 199 -1.48 -6.42 -9.91
N ARG A 200 -1.47 -5.42 -9.03
CA ARG A 200 -0.26 -4.71 -8.56
C ARG A 200 -0.31 -4.52 -7.04
N PRO A 201 0.84 -4.51 -6.35
CA PRO A 201 0.89 -4.21 -4.93
C PRO A 201 0.54 -2.74 -4.70
N LEU A 202 -0.15 -2.47 -3.59
CA LEU A 202 -0.24 -1.12 -3.06
C LEU A 202 1.02 -0.78 -2.29
N CYS A 203 1.44 0.48 -2.38
CA CYS A 203 2.62 0.97 -1.70
C CYS A 203 2.30 2.26 -0.96
N ALA A 204 2.69 2.33 0.32
CA ALA A 204 2.62 3.54 1.13
C ALA A 204 3.89 4.36 0.88
N ASN A 205 3.78 5.54 0.29
CA ASN A 205 4.94 6.35 -0.10
C ASN A 205 5.59 7.07 1.10
N ASN A 206 6.81 7.58 0.95
CA ASN A 206 7.49 8.33 2.01
C ASN A 206 7.05 9.80 2.09
N VAL A 207 7.49 10.48 3.15
CA VAL A 207 7.20 11.89 3.43
C VAL A 207 7.78 12.88 2.42
N ARG A 208 8.90 12.56 1.74
CA ARG A 208 9.45 13.41 0.67
C ARG A 208 8.54 13.48 -0.56
N TYR A 209 7.61 12.54 -0.66
CA TYR A 209 6.60 12.46 -1.71
C TYR A 209 5.20 12.39 -1.10
N ASP A 210 5.01 13.18 -0.03
CA ASP A 210 3.71 13.52 0.55
C ASP A 210 2.89 12.33 1.06
N CYS A 211 3.54 11.20 1.35
CA CYS A 211 2.92 10.02 1.95
C CYS A 211 1.70 9.46 1.17
N GLY A 212 1.70 9.58 -0.16
CA GLY A 212 0.63 9.07 -1.02
C GLY A 212 0.45 7.54 -1.03
N CYS A 213 -0.71 7.08 -1.47
CA CYS A 213 -0.97 5.68 -1.82
C CYS A 213 -0.59 5.46 -3.29
N ILE A 214 0.30 4.50 -3.57
CA ILE A 214 0.75 4.19 -4.93
C ILE A 214 0.19 2.83 -5.36
N GLY A 215 -0.70 2.86 -6.35
CA GLY A 215 -1.24 1.66 -7.01
C GLY A 215 -0.67 1.38 -8.40
N TYR A 216 0.28 2.16 -8.91
CA TYR A 216 0.93 1.91 -10.20
C TYR A 216 2.33 1.29 -10.09
N ARG A 217 2.73 0.89 -8.87
CA ARG A 217 4.01 0.23 -8.60
C ARG A 217 4.14 -1.06 -9.42
N ILE A 218 5.38 -1.47 -9.62
CA ILE A 218 5.77 -2.59 -10.46
C ILE A 218 6.30 -3.72 -9.56
N LEU A 219 5.89 -4.97 -9.81
CA LEU A 219 6.33 -6.12 -9.02
C LEU A 219 7.84 -6.42 -9.08
N TYR A 220 8.51 -6.13 -10.19
CA TYR A 220 9.97 -6.27 -10.27
C TYR A 220 10.74 -5.08 -9.70
N ASN A 221 10.05 -4.02 -9.24
CA ASN A 221 10.73 -2.85 -8.70
C ASN A 221 11.19 -3.09 -7.25
N SER A 222 12.04 -2.18 -6.76
CA SER A 222 12.68 -2.15 -5.44
C SER A 222 11.69 -2.31 -4.27
N ALA A 223 11.29 -3.54 -4.00
CA ALA A 223 10.27 -3.90 -3.03
C ALA A 223 10.80 -3.75 -1.61
N ARG A 224 9.98 -3.19 -0.73
CA ARG A 224 10.32 -2.97 0.69
C ARG A 224 9.13 -3.28 1.57
N PHE A 225 9.32 -4.09 2.59
CA PHE A 225 8.28 -4.42 3.56
C PHE A 225 8.64 -3.88 4.94
N ALA A 226 7.63 -3.39 5.67
CA ALA A 226 7.80 -3.17 7.10
C ALA A 226 7.74 -4.53 7.81
N ARG A 227 8.73 -4.83 8.65
CA ARG A 227 8.74 -5.99 9.54
C ARG A 227 8.61 -5.54 10.99
N VAL A 228 7.77 -6.25 11.72
CA VAL A 228 7.64 -6.15 13.18
C VAL A 228 8.83 -6.86 13.80
N ARG A 229 9.49 -6.25 14.79
CA ARG A 229 10.51 -6.90 15.60
C ARG A 229 10.16 -6.88 17.09
N PRO A 230 10.54 -7.93 17.85
CA PRO A 230 10.65 -7.82 19.30
C PRO A 230 11.62 -6.70 19.68
N LEU A 231 11.41 -6.10 20.85
CA LEU A 231 12.36 -5.16 21.46
C LEU A 231 13.69 -5.83 21.83
#